data_AF-A0A356T9V8-F1
#
_entry.id   AF-A0A356T9V8-F1
#
_cell.length_a   1.000
_cell.length_b   1.000
_cell.length_c   1.000
_cell.angle_alpha   90.00
_cell.angle_beta   90.00
_cell.angle_gamma   90.00
#
_symmetry.space_group_name_H-M   'P 1'
#
loop_
_entity.id
_entity.type
_entity.pdbx_description
1 polymer ?
#
loop_
_entity_poly.entity_id
_entity_poly.type
_entity_poly.pdbx_seq_one_letter_code
_entity_poly.pdbx_strand_id
1 'polypeptide(L)' 'SIRRLEAAIEDARKKGYLGKRPFGVDFEMDVHVHPGAGAYICGEETALLNSLEGKRGEPRLKPPFPA' A
#
# COMPACT_ATOMS: atom_id res chain seq x y z
N SER A 1 -9.64 -10.98 -3.45
CA SER A 1 -8.78 -11.41 -4.57
C SER A 1 -8.00 -10.20 -5.05
N ILE A 2 -6.66 -10.28 -5.04
CA ILE A 2 -5.75 -9.20 -5.47
C ILE A 2 -6.12 -8.66 -6.85
N ARG A 3 -6.41 -9.57 -7.81
CA ARG A 3 -6.82 -9.20 -9.17
C ARG A 3 -8.05 -8.28 -9.24
N ARG A 4 -9.00 -8.44 -8.31
CA ARG A 4 -10.19 -7.57 -8.26
C ARG A 4 -9.83 -6.15 -7.79
N LEU A 5 -8.89 -6.04 -6.84
CA LEU A 5 -8.40 -4.74 -6.38
C LEU A 5 -7.60 -4.05 -7.48
N GLU A 6 -6.71 -4.77 -8.16
CA GLU A 6 -5.92 -4.23 -9.28
C GLU A 6 -6.82 -3.71 -10.40
N ALA A 7 -7.86 -4.49 -10.79
CA ALA A 7 -8.82 -4.05 -11.80
C ALA A 7 -9.60 -2.80 -11.36
N ALA A 8 -10.05 -2.73 -10.09
CA ALA A 8 -10.75 -1.57 -9.57
C ALA A 8 -9.86 -0.31 -9.53
N ILE A 9 -8.58 -0.46 -9.21
CA ILE A 9 -7.59 0.63 -9.23
C ILE A 9 -7.37 1.11 -10.67
N GLU A 10 -7.27 0.20 -11.64
CA GLU A 10 -7.15 0.56 -13.05
C GLU A 10 -8.39 1.34 -13.54
N ASP A 11 -9.59 0.90 -13.17
CA ASP A 11 -10.83 1.61 -13.48
C ASP A 11 -10.87 3.00 -12.82
N ALA A 12 -10.39 3.12 -11.58
CA ALA A 12 -10.29 4.39 -10.89
C ALA A 12 -9.30 5.35 -11.57
N ARG A 13 -8.16 4.85 -12.07
CA ARG A 13 -7.22 5.64 -12.88
C ARG A 13 -7.89 6.12 -14.18
N LYS A 14 -8.58 5.23 -14.91
CA LYS A 14 -9.28 5.57 -16.16
C LYS A 14 -10.38 6.62 -15.97
N LYS A 15 -11.07 6.60 -14.83
CA LYS A 15 -12.10 7.59 -14.46
C LYS A 15 -11.52 8.90 -13.91
N GLY A 16 -10.20 9.00 -13.76
CA GLY A 16 -9.54 10.18 -13.22
C GLY A 16 -9.71 10.35 -11.71
N TYR A 17 -9.92 9.28 -10.95
CA TYR A 17 -9.97 9.31 -9.48
C TYR A 17 -8.58 9.13 -8.84
N LEU A 18 -7.63 8.64 -9.63
CA LEU A 18 -6.22 8.43 -9.28
C LEU A 18 -5.32 8.97 -10.40
N GLY A 19 -4.04 9.11 -10.12
CA GLY A 19 -3.00 9.62 -11.03
C GLY A 19 -2.55 11.04 -10.69
N LYS A 20 -2.05 11.76 -11.69
CA LYS A 20 -1.44 13.10 -11.52
C LYS A 20 -2.41 14.19 -11.06
N ARG A 21 -3.67 14.10 -11.50
CA ARG A 21 -4.71 15.11 -11.23
C ARG A 21 -6.07 14.47 -10.94
N PRO A 22 -6.20 13.74 -9.82
CA PRO A 22 -7.44 13.09 -9.42
C PRO A 22 -8.53 14.13 -9.22
N PHE A 23 -9.72 13.88 -9.78
CA PHE A 23 -10.86 14.80 -9.78
C PHE A 23 -10.56 16.20 -10.36
N GLY A 24 -9.49 16.33 -11.16
CA GLY A 24 -9.04 17.60 -11.72
C GLY A 24 -8.25 18.50 -10.74
N VAL A 25 -8.02 18.04 -9.51
CA VAL A 25 -7.24 18.75 -8.48
C VAL A 25 -5.74 18.62 -8.77
N ASP A 26 -4.96 19.64 -8.47
CA ASP A 26 -3.50 19.62 -8.59
C ASP A 26 -2.86 18.94 -7.36
N PHE A 27 -3.09 17.64 -7.23
CA PHE A 27 -2.56 16.80 -6.15
C PHE A 27 -2.37 15.38 -6.66
N GLU A 28 -1.13 14.93 -6.84
CA GLU A 28 -0.87 13.58 -7.33
C GLU A 28 -1.17 12.53 -6.25
N MET A 29 -1.97 11.52 -6.62
CA MET A 29 -2.32 10.40 -5.74
C MET A 29 -2.42 9.10 -6.54
N ASP A 30 -1.71 8.07 -6.10
CA ASP A 30 -1.82 6.73 -6.69
C ASP A 30 -1.93 5.64 -5.62
N VAL A 31 -2.41 4.47 -6.04
CA VAL A 31 -2.63 3.31 -5.17
C VAL A 31 -1.99 2.07 -5.78
N HIS A 32 -1.26 1.34 -4.94
CA HIS A 32 -0.61 0.08 -5.30
C HIS A 32 -1.07 -1.04 -4.37
N VAL A 33 -1.16 -2.25 -4.90
CA VAL A 33 -1.42 -3.46 -4.11
C VAL A 33 -0.11 -4.21 -3.96
N HIS A 34 0.35 -4.38 -2.71
CA HIS A 34 1.51 -5.20 -2.41
C HIS A 34 1.05 -6.49 -1.71
N PRO A 35 1.15 -7.66 -2.36
CA PRO A 35 0.75 -8.92 -1.75
C PRO A 35 1.79 -9.37 -0.71
N GLY A 36 1.32 -9.76 0.48
CA GLY A 36 2.17 -10.41 1.47
C GLY A 36 2.49 -11.87 1.09
N ALA A 37 3.41 -12.49 1.84
CA ALA A 37 3.89 -13.86 1.62
C ALA A 37 3.35 -14.89 2.63
N GLY A 38 2.18 -14.63 3.24
CA GLY A 38 1.52 -15.58 4.15
C GLY A 38 2.05 -15.60 5.59
N ALA A 39 2.79 -14.58 6.02
CA ALA A 39 3.27 -14.45 7.40
C ALA A 39 2.27 -13.65 8.25
N TYR A 40 1.69 -14.29 9.27
CA TYR A 40 0.75 -13.64 10.21
C TYR A 40 1.34 -12.39 10.87
N ILE A 41 2.63 -12.42 11.22
CA ILE A 41 3.32 -11.31 11.88
C ILE A 41 3.41 -10.06 10.99
N CYS A 42 3.42 -10.20 9.66
CA CYS A 42 3.41 -9.06 8.74
C CYS A 42 2.08 -8.28 8.75
N GLY A 43 1.08 -8.71 9.52
CA GLY A 43 -0.13 -7.92 9.79
C GLY A 43 0.06 -6.87 10.90
N GLU A 44 1.11 -6.98 11.70
CA GLU A 44 1.49 -5.94 12.67
C GLU A 44 2.07 -4.73 11.92
N GLU A 45 1.72 -3.51 12.36
CA GLU A 45 2.02 -2.25 11.69
C GLU A 45 3.48 -2.10 11.26
N THR A 46 4.43 -2.31 12.17
CA THR A 46 5.86 -2.10 11.90
C THR A 46 6.50 -3.26 11.15
N ALA A 47 6.02 -4.48 11.39
CA ALA A 47 6.37 -5.67 10.61
C ALA A 47 5.89 -5.56 9.16
N LEU A 48 4.70 -4.99 8.92
CA LEU A 48 4.17 -4.70 7.59
C LEU A 48 5.07 -3.72 6.86
N LEU A 49 5.50 -2.63 7.51
CA LEU A 49 6.43 -1.66 6.93
C LEU A 49 7.76 -2.31 6.54
N ASN A 50 8.33 -3.16 7.40
CA ASN A 50 9.54 -3.91 7.06
C ASN A 50 9.32 -4.87 5.89
N SER A 51 8.17 -5.56 5.85
CA SER A 51 7.81 -6.46 4.76
C SER A 51 7.67 -5.70 3.43
N LEU A 52 7.06 -4.51 3.44
CA LEU A 52 6.93 -3.65 2.26
C LEU A 52 8.29 -3.15 1.75
N GLU A 53 9.24 -2.91 2.65
CA GLU A 53 10.62 -2.52 2.34
C GLU A 53 11.51 -3.70 1.90
N GLY A 54 10.96 -4.93 1.83
CA GLY A 54 11.72 -6.13 1.45
C GLY A 54 12.60 -6.71 2.56
N LYS A 55 12.45 -6.24 3.80
CA LYS A 55 13.12 -6.79 4.99
C LYS A 55 12.31 -7.95 5.57
N ARG A 56 12.89 -8.67 6.54
CA ARG A 56 12.12 -9.62 7.36
C ARG A 56 10.98 -8.88 8.05
N GLY A 57 9.78 -9.47 8.03
CA GLY A 57 8.56 -8.93 8.68
C GLY A 57 8.60 -9.04 10.20
N GLU A 58 9.67 -8.55 10.81
CA GLU A 58 9.82 -8.47 12.26
C GLU A 58 9.34 -7.09 12.71
N PRO A 59 8.63 -6.99 13.86
CA PRO A 59 8.25 -5.71 14.41
C PRO A 59 9.48 -4.84 14.69
N ARG A 60 9.37 -3.54 14.46
CA ARG A 60 10.40 -2.58 14.85
C ARG A 60 10.32 -2.37 16.36
N LEU A 61 11.47 -2.28 17.02
CA LEU A 61 11.52 -1.87 18.42
C LEU A 61 10.93 -0.46 18.52
N LYS A 62 9.89 -0.28 19.33
CA LYS A 62 9.34 1.05 19.66
C LYS A 62 10.11 1.57 20.88
N PRO A 63 10.78 2.73 20.85
CA PRO A 63 10.92 3.71 19.75
C PRO A 63 11.95 3.33 18.67
N PRO A 64 11.79 3.77 17.40
CA PRO A 64 10.88 4.83 16.92
C PRO A 64 9.48 4.34 16.47
N PHE A 65 8.44 5.14 16.74
CA PHE A 65 7.08 4.88 16.25
C PHE A 65 6.91 5.34 14.79
N PRO A 66 6.16 4.61 13.95
CA PRO A 66 5.67 5.15 12.68
C PRO A 66 4.70 6.32 12.96
N ALA A 67 4.79 7.38 12.16
CA ALA A 67 3.99 8.60 12.29
C ALA A 67 2.79 8.59 11.34
#